data_AF-A0A7X7MVC1-F1
#
_entry.id   AF-A0A7X7MVC1-F1
#
_cell.length_a   1.000
_cell.length_b   1.000
_cell.length_c   1.000
_cell.angle_alpha   90.00
_cell.angle_beta   90.00
_cell.angle_gamma   90.00
#
_symmetry.space_group_name_H-M   'P 1'
#
loop_
_entity.id
_entity.type
_entity.pdbx_description
1 polymer ?
#
loop_
_entity_poly.entity_id
_entity_poly.type
_entity_poly.pdbx_seq_one_letter_code
_entity_poly.pdbx_strand_id
1 'polypeptide(L)'
;MIDKKAYSLSNVQLKRYEKLDAEYMQMHTDPDNCIPKFIMPVRGTFNPVWEEMLSDKEVMLKYHLEKHIPHIEVGDDCVLYARVDFGTCVVANAFGCDVFYPVNNLPCAKDHIIKTKEQIYSLKTPDADCAPYKKVKEWTEFFVENLPDGYHMMMADIQGPFNNAHLVRGTDIFYDMYDDIEAFDKLMEVVTDATIEYAKAQRQWADMKDGWQYDWSALWKGNARISNCSLHMIGRDLYIDHVMKHDI
;
A
#
# COMPACT_ATOMS: atom_id res chain seq x y z
N MET A 1 -3.53 -25.01 -0.98
CA MET A 1 -2.26 -24.71 -0.28
C MET A 1 -1.16 -24.65 -1.32
N ILE A 2 -0.48 -23.50 -1.41
CA ILE A 2 0.59 -23.25 -2.39
C ILE A 2 1.81 -24.15 -2.10
N ASP A 3 2.36 -24.78 -3.13
CA ASP A 3 3.61 -25.52 -3.02
C ASP A 3 4.80 -24.56 -2.92
N LYS A 4 5.21 -24.23 -1.69
CA LYS A 4 6.39 -23.39 -1.41
C LYS A 4 7.67 -23.89 -2.07
N LYS A 5 7.80 -25.21 -2.25
CA LYS A 5 9.04 -25.79 -2.80
C LYS A 5 9.24 -25.40 -4.26
N ALA A 6 8.14 -25.21 -5.01
CA ALA A 6 8.18 -24.77 -6.39
C ALA A 6 8.78 -23.36 -6.56
N TYR A 7 8.73 -22.52 -5.51
CA TYR A 7 9.21 -21.15 -5.51
C TYR A 7 10.43 -20.93 -4.59
N SER A 8 11.03 -22.01 -4.10
CA SER A 8 12.18 -21.91 -3.19
C SER A 8 13.43 -21.47 -3.94
N LEU A 9 14.13 -20.49 -3.38
CA LEU A 9 15.40 -20.02 -3.88
C LEU A 9 16.53 -20.97 -3.48
N SER A 10 17.51 -21.14 -4.36
CA SER A 10 18.78 -21.80 -4.04
C SER A 10 19.61 -20.97 -3.05
N ASN A 11 20.55 -21.60 -2.35
CA ASN A 11 21.48 -20.90 -1.45
C ASN A 11 22.27 -19.78 -2.13
N VAL A 12 22.54 -19.90 -3.44
CA VAL A 12 23.23 -18.86 -4.22
C VAL A 12 22.31 -17.66 -4.46
N GLN A 13 21.05 -17.92 -4.78
CA GLN A 13 20.04 -16.87 -4.97
C GLN A 13 19.73 -16.15 -3.65
N LEU A 14 19.57 -16.89 -2.54
CA LEU A 14 19.35 -16.30 -1.21
C LEU A 14 20.46 -15.30 -0.85
N LYS A 15 21.73 -15.71 -0.96
CA LYS A 15 22.87 -14.83 -0.72
C LYS A 15 22.93 -13.62 -1.66
N ARG A 16 22.47 -13.78 -2.90
CA ARG A 16 22.37 -12.67 -3.85
C ARG A 16 21.32 -11.66 -3.37
N TYR A 17 20.14 -12.11 -2.95
CA TYR A 17 19.09 -11.21 -2.46
C TYR A 17 19.46 -10.52 -1.15
N GLU A 18 20.14 -11.20 -0.22
CA GLU A 18 20.72 -10.56 0.97
C GLU A 18 21.69 -9.43 0.60
N LYS A 19 22.56 -9.67 -0.41
CA LYS A 19 23.46 -8.64 -0.94
C LYS A 19 22.70 -7.50 -1.62
N LEU A 20 21.66 -7.82 -2.38
CA LEU A 20 20.84 -6.82 -3.07
C LEU A 20 20.15 -5.89 -2.08
N ASP A 21 19.58 -6.44 -0.99
CA ASP A 21 19.00 -5.65 0.09
C ASP A 21 20.02 -4.70 0.73
N ALA A 22 21.23 -5.20 1.01
CA ALA A 22 22.30 -4.36 1.55
C ALA A 22 22.69 -3.22 0.58
N GLU A 23 22.72 -3.49 -0.73
CA GLU A 23 23.00 -2.49 -1.76
C GLU A 23 21.87 -1.46 -1.90
N TYR A 24 20.60 -1.86 -1.77
CA TYR A 24 19.48 -0.90 -1.68
C TYR A 24 19.58 -0.04 -0.42
N MET A 25 19.92 -0.63 0.73
CA MET A 25 20.13 0.13 1.97
C MET A 25 21.29 1.14 1.81
N GLN A 26 22.34 0.76 1.08
CA GLN A 26 23.49 1.63 0.80
C GLN A 26 23.09 2.92 0.06
N MET A 27 22.08 2.88 -0.80
CA MET A 27 21.59 4.09 -1.49
C MET A 27 21.16 5.20 -0.53
N HIS A 28 20.74 4.84 0.68
CA HIS A 28 20.44 5.80 1.74
C HIS A 28 21.63 6.06 2.67
N THR A 29 22.36 5.02 3.09
CA THR A 29 23.40 5.16 4.11
C THR A 29 24.74 5.68 3.59
N ASP A 30 25.04 5.45 2.31
CA ASP A 30 26.28 5.81 1.64
C ASP A 30 26.04 6.02 0.13
N PRO A 31 25.27 7.07 -0.24
CA PRO A 31 24.83 7.29 -1.62
C PRO A 31 25.97 7.53 -2.60
N ASP A 32 27.11 8.08 -2.13
CA ASP A 32 28.26 8.40 -2.99
C ASP A 32 28.98 7.14 -3.49
N ASN A 33 28.80 6.00 -2.83
CA ASN A 33 29.43 4.73 -3.18
C ASN A 33 28.42 3.64 -3.57
N CYS A 34 27.14 4.00 -3.78
CA CYS A 34 26.13 3.06 -4.22
C CYS A 34 26.25 2.77 -5.73
N ILE A 35 25.67 1.64 -6.16
CA ILE A 35 25.60 1.27 -7.58
C ILE A 35 24.17 1.43 -8.10
N PRO A 36 23.98 1.88 -9.37
CA PRO A 36 22.68 1.91 -10.00
C PRO A 36 22.01 0.54 -10.01
N LYS A 37 20.67 0.54 -9.94
CA LYS A 37 19.84 -0.67 -9.99
C LYS A 37 19.10 -0.74 -11.31
N PHE A 38 19.04 -1.92 -11.89
CA PHE A 38 18.38 -2.19 -13.16
C PHE A 38 17.31 -3.24 -12.95
N ILE A 39 16.06 -2.88 -13.25
CA ILE A 39 14.92 -3.81 -13.24
C ILE A 39 14.42 -3.93 -14.68
N MET A 40 14.39 -5.15 -15.20
CA MET A 40 14.03 -5.42 -16.58
C MET A 40 12.50 -5.51 -16.70
N PRO A 41 11.89 -4.98 -17.78
CA PRO A 41 10.46 -5.12 -18.03
C PRO A 41 10.13 -6.52 -18.52
N VAL A 42 10.16 -7.48 -17.60
CA VAL A 42 9.82 -8.89 -17.84
C VAL A 42 8.33 -9.13 -17.56
N ARG A 43 7.76 -10.20 -18.14
CA ARG A 43 6.34 -10.54 -17.98
C ARG A 43 6.20 -11.96 -17.43
N GLY A 44 5.43 -12.09 -16.36
CA GLY A 44 5.00 -13.39 -15.86
C GLY A 44 4.01 -14.06 -16.81
N THR A 45 3.93 -15.39 -16.73
CA THR A 45 3.03 -16.21 -17.56
C THR A 45 1.68 -16.44 -16.92
N PHE A 46 1.58 -16.36 -15.59
CA PHE A 46 0.33 -16.51 -14.84
C PHE A 46 -0.29 -15.13 -14.59
N ASN A 47 -1.38 -14.82 -15.31
CA ASN A 47 -2.06 -13.52 -15.27
C ASN A 47 -3.57 -13.71 -15.06
N PRO A 48 -4.02 -14.04 -13.83
CA PRO A 48 -5.45 -14.15 -13.50
C PRO A 48 -6.14 -12.78 -13.61
N VAL A 49 -7.47 -12.79 -13.74
CA VAL A 49 -8.26 -11.56 -13.66
C VAL A 49 -8.39 -11.09 -12.20
N TRP A 50 -8.69 -9.80 -12.00
CA TRP A 50 -8.83 -9.26 -10.64
C TRP A 50 -9.93 -9.95 -9.83
N GLU A 51 -11.02 -10.39 -10.45
CA GLU A 51 -12.09 -11.13 -9.78
C GLU A 51 -11.59 -12.46 -9.17
N GLU A 52 -10.69 -13.16 -9.87
CA GLU A 52 -10.06 -14.40 -9.36
C GLU A 52 -9.12 -14.08 -8.19
N MET A 53 -8.28 -13.05 -8.32
CA MET A 53 -7.37 -12.65 -7.24
C MET A 53 -8.11 -12.14 -6.00
N LEU A 54 -9.20 -11.38 -6.17
CA LEU A 54 -9.98 -10.79 -5.07
C LEU A 54 -10.86 -11.79 -4.34
N SER A 55 -11.14 -12.96 -4.96
CA SER A 55 -11.95 -14.03 -4.38
C SER A 55 -11.11 -15.12 -3.69
N ASP A 56 -9.83 -15.26 -4.04
CA ASP A 56 -8.96 -16.30 -3.50
C ASP A 56 -7.53 -15.79 -3.20
N LYS A 57 -7.17 -15.81 -1.91
CA LYS A 57 -5.84 -15.43 -1.42
C LYS A 57 -4.71 -16.32 -1.93
N GLU A 58 -4.98 -17.59 -2.23
CA GLU A 58 -3.99 -18.47 -2.86
C GLU A 58 -3.71 -18.04 -4.30
N VAL A 59 -4.74 -17.64 -5.05
CA VAL A 59 -4.55 -17.14 -6.43
C VAL A 59 -3.75 -15.84 -6.43
N MET A 60 -4.05 -14.91 -5.52
CA MET A 60 -3.32 -13.65 -5.40
C MET A 60 -1.85 -13.87 -4.97
N LEU A 61 -1.58 -14.75 -3.99
CA LEU A 61 -0.21 -15.05 -3.61
C LEU A 61 0.55 -15.74 -4.76
N LYS A 62 -0.07 -16.70 -5.44
CA LYS A 62 0.51 -17.35 -6.61
C LYS A 62 0.86 -16.34 -7.71
N TYR A 63 -0.01 -15.38 -7.98
CA TYR A 63 0.26 -14.30 -8.94
C TYR A 63 1.55 -13.54 -8.60
N HIS A 64 1.72 -13.13 -7.34
CA HIS A 64 2.94 -12.44 -6.92
C HIS A 64 4.19 -13.31 -7.03
N LEU A 65 4.12 -14.59 -6.66
CA LEU A 65 5.26 -15.52 -6.76
C LEU A 65 5.66 -15.78 -8.23
N GLU A 66 4.69 -16.05 -9.11
CA GLU A 66 4.91 -16.33 -10.54
C GLU A 66 5.43 -15.09 -11.29
N LYS A 67 4.97 -13.89 -10.92
CA LYS A 67 5.46 -12.62 -11.49
C LYS A 67 6.97 -12.45 -11.30
N HIS A 68 7.54 -13.02 -10.25
CA HIS A 68 8.96 -12.89 -9.92
C HIS A 68 9.87 -13.92 -10.60
N ILE A 69 9.34 -15.00 -11.15
CA ILE A 69 10.14 -16.04 -11.83
C ILE A 69 11.04 -15.44 -12.92
N PRO A 70 10.53 -14.62 -13.85
CA PRO A 70 11.38 -14.04 -14.90
C PRO A 70 12.47 -13.09 -14.38
N HIS A 71 12.23 -12.41 -13.25
CA HIS A 71 13.22 -11.55 -12.59
C HIS A 71 14.38 -12.38 -12.02
N ILE A 72 14.06 -13.51 -11.41
CA ILE A 72 15.05 -14.47 -10.89
C ILE A 72 15.89 -15.04 -12.05
N GLU A 73 15.26 -15.38 -13.18
CA GLU A 73 15.93 -15.94 -14.36
C GLU A 73 16.89 -14.95 -15.04
N VAL A 74 16.47 -13.70 -15.22
CA VAL A 74 17.32 -12.66 -15.82
C VAL A 74 18.38 -12.17 -14.83
N GLY A 75 18.14 -12.33 -13.53
CA GLY A 75 19.06 -11.89 -12.48
C GLY A 75 19.21 -10.37 -12.47
N ASP A 76 18.10 -9.64 -12.55
CA ASP A 76 18.07 -8.20 -12.39
C ASP A 76 18.07 -7.80 -10.91
N ASP A 77 17.84 -6.51 -10.62
CA ASP A 77 17.85 -5.95 -9.27
C ASP A 77 16.45 -5.85 -8.65
N CYS A 78 15.47 -6.60 -9.14
CA CYS A 78 14.12 -6.65 -8.59
C CYS A 78 14.12 -7.34 -7.23
N VAL A 79 13.68 -6.66 -6.18
CA VAL A 79 13.41 -7.29 -4.88
C VAL A 79 12.13 -8.11 -4.96
N LEU A 80 12.16 -9.32 -4.40
CA LEU A 80 11.03 -10.23 -4.42
C LEU A 80 10.03 -9.88 -3.33
N TYR A 81 8.76 -9.72 -3.71
CA TYR A 81 7.72 -9.31 -2.78
C TYR A 81 6.37 -9.96 -3.07
N ALA A 82 5.50 -9.99 -2.06
CA ALA A 82 4.06 -10.20 -2.25
C ALA A 82 3.27 -9.10 -1.55
N ARG A 83 2.10 -8.79 -2.08
CA ARG A 83 1.21 -7.73 -1.54
C ARG A 83 -0.23 -8.22 -1.52
N VAL A 84 -0.95 -7.89 -0.45
CA VAL A 84 -2.41 -8.04 -0.42
C VAL A 84 -3.05 -6.85 -1.14
N ASP A 85 -3.82 -7.13 -2.17
CA ASP A 85 -4.35 -6.10 -3.08
C ASP A 85 -5.87 -5.99 -2.99
N PHE A 86 -6.34 -4.98 -2.25
CA PHE A 86 -7.77 -4.63 -2.17
C PHE A 86 -8.07 -3.21 -2.67
N GLY A 87 -7.14 -2.63 -3.43
CA GLY A 87 -7.32 -1.34 -4.07
C GLY A 87 -7.19 -0.16 -3.10
N THR A 88 -7.66 1.00 -3.55
CA THR A 88 -7.33 2.29 -2.93
C THR A 88 -8.23 2.67 -1.76
N CYS A 89 -9.34 1.98 -1.56
CA CYS A 89 -10.41 2.44 -0.68
C CYS A 89 -10.49 1.73 0.66
N VAL A 90 -9.45 1.02 1.11
CA VAL A 90 -9.53 0.25 2.37
C VAL A 90 -9.80 1.16 3.57
N VAL A 91 -9.08 2.27 3.70
CA VAL A 91 -9.28 3.24 4.79
C VAL A 91 -10.65 3.94 4.64
N ALA A 92 -11.01 4.38 3.43
CA ALA A 92 -12.33 4.96 3.19
C ALA A 92 -13.48 3.98 3.50
N ASN A 93 -13.32 2.71 3.19
CA ASN A 93 -14.29 1.66 3.51
C ASN A 93 -14.36 1.40 5.03
N ALA A 94 -13.25 1.55 5.76
CA ALA A 94 -13.24 1.49 7.22
C ALA A 94 -14.07 2.62 7.84
N PHE A 95 -14.06 3.81 7.23
CA PHE A 95 -14.97 4.90 7.61
C PHE A 95 -16.43 4.62 7.25
N GLY A 96 -16.69 3.72 6.30
CA GLY A 96 -18.03 3.32 5.88
C GLY A 96 -18.36 3.61 4.41
N CYS A 97 -17.39 4.08 3.60
CA CYS A 97 -17.62 4.26 2.17
C CYS A 97 -17.88 2.91 1.49
N ASP A 98 -18.93 2.83 0.68
CA ASP A 98 -19.22 1.64 -0.12
C ASP A 98 -18.07 1.34 -1.09
N VAL A 99 -17.83 0.05 -1.38
CA VAL A 99 -16.81 -0.38 -2.35
C VAL A 99 -17.45 -0.67 -3.69
N PHE A 100 -16.85 -0.13 -4.75
CA PHE A 100 -17.12 -0.49 -6.13
C PHE A 100 -16.05 -1.48 -6.61
N TYR A 101 -16.49 -2.53 -7.30
CA TYR A 101 -15.63 -3.55 -7.89
C TYR A 101 -15.76 -3.44 -9.42
N PRO A 102 -14.85 -2.69 -10.09
CA PRO A 102 -14.88 -2.59 -11.54
C PRO A 102 -14.48 -3.92 -12.19
N VAL A 103 -14.95 -4.16 -13.42
CA VAL A 103 -14.59 -5.35 -14.20
C VAL A 103 -13.08 -5.40 -14.42
N ASN A 104 -12.47 -6.51 -14.02
CA ASN A 104 -11.04 -6.78 -14.12
C ASN A 104 -10.18 -5.58 -13.68
N ASN A 105 -10.50 -5.00 -12.52
CA ASN A 105 -9.72 -3.92 -11.93
C ASN A 105 -9.74 -3.99 -10.40
N LEU A 106 -8.86 -3.22 -9.77
CA LEU A 106 -8.82 -3.08 -8.32
C LEU A 106 -10.09 -2.39 -7.79
N PRO A 107 -10.55 -2.76 -6.57
CA PRO A 107 -11.66 -2.08 -5.92
C PRO A 107 -11.35 -0.60 -5.64
N CYS A 108 -12.38 0.24 -5.67
CA CYS A 108 -12.30 1.65 -5.32
C CYS A 108 -13.55 2.10 -4.56
N ALA A 109 -13.56 3.31 -4.00
CA ALA A 109 -14.73 3.82 -3.31
C ALA A 109 -15.86 4.08 -4.33
N LYS A 110 -17.05 3.56 -4.05
CA LYS A 110 -18.24 3.76 -4.87
C LYS A 110 -18.87 5.13 -4.60
N ASP A 111 -18.94 5.50 -3.33
CA ASP A 111 -19.50 6.75 -2.85
C ASP A 111 -18.82 7.17 -1.54
N HIS A 112 -19.05 8.42 -1.14
CA HIS A 112 -18.51 9.06 0.05
C HIS A 112 -19.58 9.15 1.15
N ILE A 113 -19.20 9.08 2.43
CA ILE A 113 -20.17 9.06 3.54
C ILE A 113 -20.50 10.45 4.09
N ILE A 114 -19.58 11.40 3.97
CA ILE A 114 -19.76 12.76 4.49
C ILE A 114 -20.37 13.64 3.41
N LYS A 115 -21.70 13.82 3.50
CA LYS A 115 -22.48 14.60 2.53
C LYS A 115 -22.52 16.09 2.87
N THR A 116 -22.34 16.46 4.13
CA THR A 116 -22.25 17.87 4.54
C THR A 116 -21.06 18.10 5.46
N LYS A 117 -20.53 19.33 5.46
CA LYS A 117 -19.38 19.70 6.29
C LYS A 117 -19.66 19.58 7.79
N GLU A 118 -20.90 19.77 8.22
CA GLU A 118 -21.30 19.62 9.62
C GLU A 118 -21.10 18.19 10.14
N GLN A 119 -21.22 17.19 9.26
CA GLN A 119 -21.00 15.79 9.62
C GLN A 119 -19.53 15.50 9.96
N ILE A 120 -18.58 16.28 9.42
CA ILE A 120 -17.13 16.12 9.69
C ILE A 120 -16.85 16.23 11.18
N TYR A 121 -17.47 17.20 11.86
CA TYR A 121 -17.26 17.44 13.29
C TYR A 121 -17.69 16.27 14.18
N SER A 122 -18.51 15.36 13.65
CA SER A 122 -18.94 14.14 14.35
C SER A 122 -18.20 12.88 13.91
N LEU A 123 -17.33 12.98 12.90
CA LEU A 123 -16.57 11.86 12.35
C LEU A 123 -15.54 11.36 13.38
N LYS A 124 -15.44 10.04 13.50
CA LYS A 124 -14.49 9.37 14.38
C LYS A 124 -13.61 8.46 13.56
N THR A 125 -12.40 8.19 14.05
CA THR A 125 -11.53 7.16 13.49
C THR A 125 -12.24 5.81 13.48
N PRO A 126 -12.04 4.98 12.44
CA PRO A 126 -12.60 3.64 12.40
C PRO A 126 -11.98 2.77 13.49
N ASP A 127 -12.71 1.73 13.88
CA ASP A 127 -12.17 0.69 14.76
C ASP A 127 -11.05 -0.08 14.04
N ALA A 128 -9.93 -0.33 14.73
CA ALA A 128 -8.84 -1.15 14.22
C ALA A 128 -9.30 -2.57 13.84
N ASP A 129 -10.39 -3.03 14.46
CA ASP A 129 -11.00 -4.33 14.31
C ASP A 129 -12.19 -4.34 13.31
N CYS A 130 -12.34 -3.29 12.49
CA CYS A 130 -13.37 -3.23 11.46
C CYS A 130 -13.16 -4.28 10.34
N ALA A 131 -14.24 -4.61 9.64
CA ALA A 131 -14.24 -5.64 8.59
C ALA A 131 -13.18 -5.46 7.48
N PRO A 132 -12.97 -4.28 6.87
CA PRO A 132 -11.95 -4.12 5.84
C PRO A 132 -10.53 -4.39 6.34
N TYR A 133 -10.19 -3.93 7.54
CA TYR A 133 -8.87 -4.16 8.14
C TYR A 133 -8.67 -5.63 8.51
N LYS A 134 -9.69 -6.29 9.08
CA LYS A 134 -9.66 -7.74 9.34
C LYS A 134 -9.41 -8.56 8.09
N LYS A 135 -10.01 -8.18 6.95
CA LYS A 135 -9.80 -8.86 5.67
C LYS A 135 -8.35 -8.73 5.21
N VAL A 136 -7.78 -7.52 5.27
CA VAL A 136 -6.36 -7.29 4.93
C VAL A 136 -5.45 -8.10 5.84
N LYS A 137 -5.70 -8.05 7.15
CA LYS A 137 -4.94 -8.78 8.16
C LYS A 137 -4.93 -10.29 7.88
N GLU A 138 -6.10 -10.90 7.69
CA GLU A 138 -6.23 -12.34 7.44
C GLU A 138 -5.43 -12.79 6.21
N TRP A 139 -5.45 -12.00 5.14
CA TRP A 139 -4.72 -12.31 3.91
C TRP A 139 -3.21 -12.05 4.07
N THR A 140 -2.85 -11.01 4.83
CA THR A 140 -1.44 -10.68 5.13
C THR A 140 -0.81 -11.78 5.96
N GLU A 141 -1.48 -12.23 7.02
CA GLU A 141 -1.03 -13.35 7.87
C GLU A 141 -0.91 -14.64 7.05
N PHE A 142 -1.88 -14.92 6.17
CA PHE A 142 -1.77 -16.04 5.23
C PHE A 142 -0.54 -15.91 4.32
N PHE A 143 -0.22 -14.72 3.81
CA PHE A 143 0.95 -14.52 2.96
C PHE A 143 2.24 -14.72 3.74
N VAL A 144 2.37 -14.12 4.93
CA VAL A 144 3.53 -14.30 5.82
C VAL A 144 3.77 -15.78 6.09
N GLU A 145 2.72 -16.53 6.43
CA GLU A 145 2.81 -17.97 6.67
C GLU A 145 3.21 -18.77 5.43
N ASN A 146 2.95 -18.27 4.22
CA ASN A 146 3.09 -19.02 2.97
C ASN A 146 4.20 -18.51 2.04
N LEU A 147 4.88 -17.41 2.38
CA LEU A 147 5.98 -16.88 1.61
C LEU A 147 7.22 -17.79 1.66
N PRO A 148 7.94 -17.98 0.54
CA PRO A 148 9.27 -18.61 0.53
C PRO A 148 10.35 -17.67 1.08
N ASP A 149 11.45 -18.25 1.56
CA ASP A 149 12.62 -17.48 1.99
C ASP A 149 13.15 -16.57 0.86
N GLY A 150 13.53 -15.35 1.20
CA GLY A 150 14.02 -14.33 0.26
C GLY A 150 12.91 -13.51 -0.42
N TYR A 151 11.63 -13.82 -0.18
CA TYR A 151 10.51 -12.95 -0.53
C TYR A 151 10.07 -12.13 0.68
N HIS A 152 9.53 -10.94 0.41
CA HIS A 152 9.14 -10.00 1.45
C HIS A 152 7.68 -9.55 1.34
N MET A 153 7.07 -9.22 2.47
CA MET A 153 5.78 -8.55 2.46
C MET A 153 5.96 -7.08 2.07
N MET A 154 5.15 -6.66 1.12
CA MET A 154 4.86 -5.27 0.83
C MET A 154 3.53 -4.90 1.49
N MET A 155 3.44 -3.67 2.02
CA MET A 155 2.19 -3.16 2.58
C MET A 155 1.10 -3.12 1.49
N ALA A 156 -0.11 -3.56 1.84
CA ALA A 156 -1.29 -3.24 1.05
C ALA A 156 -1.40 -1.73 0.86
N ASP A 157 -2.07 -1.32 -0.22
CA ASP A 157 -2.08 0.07 -0.65
C ASP A 157 -2.43 1.06 0.47
N ILE A 158 -1.53 2.01 0.72
CA ILE A 158 -1.77 3.13 1.62
C ILE A 158 -1.94 4.37 0.76
N GLN A 159 -3.17 4.86 0.71
CA GLN A 159 -3.46 6.20 0.20
C GLN A 159 -3.08 7.21 1.28
N GLY A 160 -2.48 8.33 0.89
CA GLY A 160 -2.16 9.39 1.82
C GLY A 160 -3.41 10.09 2.35
N PRO A 161 -3.28 10.87 3.44
CA PRO A 161 -4.44 11.37 4.16
C PRO A 161 -5.40 12.20 3.31
N PHE A 162 -4.89 13.04 2.41
CA PHE A 162 -5.76 13.84 1.54
C PHE A 162 -6.54 12.99 0.53
N ASN A 163 -5.96 11.89 0.01
CA ASN A 163 -6.72 10.97 -0.83
C ASN A 163 -7.85 10.30 -0.06
N ASN A 164 -7.56 9.82 1.15
CA ASN A 164 -8.59 9.21 1.99
C ASN A 164 -9.68 10.23 2.37
N ALA A 165 -9.30 11.47 2.69
CA ALA A 165 -10.23 12.55 3.00
C ALA A 165 -11.12 12.85 1.78
N HIS A 166 -10.54 12.93 0.59
CA HIS A 166 -11.26 13.09 -0.65
C HIS A 166 -12.24 11.92 -0.91
N LEU A 167 -11.86 10.67 -0.64
CA LEU A 167 -12.76 9.52 -0.76
C LEU A 167 -13.91 9.54 0.28
N VAL A 168 -13.66 10.06 1.49
CA VAL A 168 -14.64 10.12 2.59
C VAL A 168 -15.62 11.28 2.43
N ARG A 169 -15.16 12.42 1.90
CA ARG A 169 -15.93 13.66 1.70
C ARG A 169 -16.49 13.82 0.29
N GLY A 170 -15.88 13.16 -0.68
CA GLY A 170 -16.16 13.40 -2.10
C GLY A 170 -15.58 14.73 -2.57
N THR A 171 -15.96 15.14 -3.79
CA THR A 171 -15.43 16.32 -4.46
C THR A 171 -15.71 17.63 -3.73
N ASP A 172 -16.65 17.64 -2.79
CA ASP A 172 -16.95 18.83 -1.99
C ASP A 172 -15.78 19.26 -1.11
N ILE A 173 -14.84 18.35 -0.83
CA ILE A 173 -13.61 18.67 -0.10
C ILE A 173 -12.84 19.84 -0.72
N PHE A 174 -12.88 20.00 -2.05
CA PHE A 174 -12.18 21.09 -2.72
C PHE A 174 -12.82 22.46 -2.45
N TYR A 175 -14.13 22.50 -2.25
CA TYR A 175 -14.83 23.72 -1.86
C TYR A 175 -14.65 24.01 -0.37
N ASP A 176 -14.63 22.96 0.47
CA ASP A 176 -14.39 23.09 1.91
C ASP A 176 -13.06 23.82 2.20
N MET A 177 -12.03 23.63 1.38
CA MET A 177 -10.74 24.36 1.51
C MET A 177 -10.84 25.89 1.35
N TYR A 178 -11.93 26.41 0.78
CA TYR A 178 -12.16 27.85 0.62
C TYR A 178 -13.30 28.36 1.48
N ASP A 179 -14.36 27.57 1.61
CA ASP A 179 -15.59 27.97 2.30
C ASP A 179 -15.54 27.71 3.81
N ASP A 180 -14.77 26.71 4.25
CA ASP A 180 -14.71 26.28 5.66
C ASP A 180 -13.43 25.47 5.96
N ILE A 181 -12.30 26.18 6.03
CA ILE A 181 -10.99 25.54 6.21
C ILE A 181 -10.87 24.80 7.55
N GLU A 182 -11.62 25.21 8.57
CA GLU A 182 -11.66 24.53 9.87
C GLU A 182 -12.28 23.13 9.74
N ALA A 183 -13.38 23.00 8.98
CA ALA A 183 -13.97 21.70 8.69
C ALA A 183 -13.02 20.82 7.88
N PHE A 184 -12.33 21.39 6.89
CA PHE A 184 -11.31 20.68 6.12
C PHE A 184 -10.18 20.14 7.01
N ASP A 185 -9.58 21.00 7.83
CA ASP A 185 -8.48 20.62 8.73
C ASP A 185 -8.96 19.53 9.73
N LYS A 186 -10.20 19.63 10.24
CA LYS A 186 -10.79 18.60 11.11
C LYS A 186 -10.91 17.24 10.43
N LEU A 187 -11.33 17.21 9.17
CA LEU A 187 -11.40 15.98 8.39
C LEU A 187 -10.00 15.38 8.18
N MET A 188 -9.03 16.23 7.83
CA MET A 188 -7.65 15.82 7.61
C MET A 188 -7.04 15.19 8.87
N GLU A 189 -7.24 15.78 10.06
CA GLU A 189 -6.80 15.19 11.33
C GLU A 189 -7.32 13.76 11.51
N VAL A 190 -8.64 13.58 11.47
CA VAL A 190 -9.27 12.27 11.75
C VAL A 190 -8.85 11.21 10.73
N VAL A 191 -8.73 11.59 9.46
CA VAL A 191 -8.30 10.67 8.40
C VAL A 191 -6.81 10.35 8.50
N THR A 192 -5.99 11.31 8.92
CA THR A 192 -4.55 11.08 9.16
C THR A 192 -4.35 10.07 10.27
N ASP A 193 -5.05 10.24 11.41
CA ASP A 193 -4.98 9.30 12.53
C ASP A 193 -5.36 7.87 12.10
N ALA A 194 -6.46 7.73 11.34
CA ALA A 194 -6.88 6.44 10.80
C ALA A 194 -5.83 5.82 9.85
N THR A 195 -5.22 6.65 9.00
CA THR A 195 -4.18 6.21 8.04
C THR A 195 -2.93 5.74 8.77
N ILE A 196 -2.49 6.45 9.82
CA ILE A 196 -1.34 6.10 10.66
C ILE A 196 -1.59 4.78 11.38
N GLU A 197 -2.76 4.61 12.01
CA GLU A 197 -3.07 3.39 12.75
C GLU A 197 -3.17 2.17 11.81
N TYR A 198 -3.74 2.34 10.62
CA TYR A 198 -3.75 1.30 9.60
C TYR A 198 -2.33 0.95 9.13
N ALA A 199 -1.47 1.94 8.89
CA ALA A 199 -0.08 1.71 8.49
C ALA A 199 0.70 0.95 9.57
N LYS A 200 0.58 1.35 10.84
CA LYS A 200 1.21 0.64 11.98
C LYS A 200 0.71 -0.79 12.08
N ALA A 201 -0.59 -1.01 11.94
CA ALA A 201 -1.18 -2.34 12.04
C ALA A 201 -0.68 -3.26 10.93
N GLN A 202 -0.62 -2.77 9.68
CA GLN A 202 -0.05 -3.53 8.56
C GLN A 202 1.40 -3.94 8.81
N ARG A 203 2.24 -3.03 9.34
CA ARG A 203 3.64 -3.37 9.69
C ARG A 203 3.73 -4.50 10.71
N GLN A 204 2.83 -4.51 11.69
CA GLN A 204 2.76 -5.57 12.70
C GLN A 204 2.30 -6.90 12.09
N TRP A 205 1.26 -6.89 11.24
CA TRP A 205 0.74 -8.12 10.61
C TRP A 205 1.75 -8.75 9.65
N ALA A 206 2.59 -7.93 9.02
CA ALA A 206 3.58 -8.36 8.04
C ALA A 206 5.01 -8.55 8.61
N ASP A 207 5.19 -8.40 9.93
CA ASP A 207 6.49 -8.46 10.62
C ASP A 207 7.59 -7.64 9.93
N MET A 208 7.27 -6.38 9.60
CA MET A 208 8.14 -5.54 8.78
C MET A 208 9.31 -4.95 9.57
N LYS A 209 10.50 -4.97 8.98
CA LYS A 209 11.72 -4.36 9.53
C LYS A 209 11.55 -2.87 9.80
N ASP A 210 11.86 -2.43 11.02
CA ASP A 210 11.78 -1.01 11.39
C ASP A 210 12.66 -0.09 10.55
N GLY A 211 12.04 1.01 10.10
CA GLY A 211 12.69 2.04 9.31
C GLY A 211 12.93 1.67 7.85
N TRP A 212 12.45 0.52 7.39
CA TRP A 212 12.59 0.05 6.02
C TRP A 212 11.29 -0.56 5.51
N GLN A 213 11.11 -0.53 4.18
CA GLN A 213 9.93 -1.10 3.53
C GLN A 213 10.24 -1.57 2.10
N TYR A 214 9.60 -2.67 1.70
CA TYR A 214 9.59 -3.14 0.33
C TYR A 214 8.42 -2.51 -0.41
N ASP A 215 8.67 -1.86 -1.55
CA ASP A 215 7.66 -1.19 -2.37
C ASP A 215 8.09 -1.22 -3.83
N TRP A 216 7.19 -1.68 -4.70
CA TRP A 216 7.39 -1.77 -6.16
C TRP A 216 8.75 -2.33 -6.58
N SER A 217 9.08 -3.55 -6.16
CA SER A 217 10.31 -4.26 -6.52
C SER A 217 11.61 -3.62 -6.00
N ALA A 218 11.54 -2.70 -5.03
CA ALA A 218 12.71 -2.07 -4.41
C ALA A 218 12.55 -1.99 -2.88
N LEU A 219 13.65 -1.67 -2.21
CA LEU A 219 13.72 -1.48 -0.76
C LEU A 219 14.05 -0.02 -0.45
N TRP A 220 13.21 0.61 0.38
CA TRP A 220 13.28 2.04 0.68
C TRP A 220 13.43 2.32 2.16
N LYS A 221 14.14 3.42 2.48
CA LYS A 221 14.15 3.97 3.84
C LYS A 221 12.79 4.59 4.15
N GLY A 222 12.21 4.21 5.29
CA GLY A 222 10.90 4.70 5.75
C GLY A 222 10.02 3.57 6.26
N ASN A 223 8.98 3.92 7.00
CA ASN A 223 8.06 2.93 7.58
C ASN A 223 6.82 2.66 6.71
N ALA A 224 6.45 3.60 5.84
CA ALA A 224 5.32 3.48 4.95
C ALA A 224 5.55 4.34 3.70
N ARG A 225 4.90 3.99 2.59
CA ARG A 225 4.81 4.81 1.38
C ARG A 225 3.35 5.16 1.19
N ILE A 226 3.06 6.45 1.07
CA ILE A 226 1.72 6.95 0.79
C ILE A 226 1.56 7.27 -0.70
N SER A 227 0.39 6.97 -1.24
CA SER A 227 -0.03 7.40 -2.59
C SER A 227 -0.81 8.71 -2.49
N ASN A 228 -0.41 9.75 -3.19
CA ASN A 228 -1.01 11.09 -3.11
C ASN A 228 -1.56 11.60 -4.47
N CYS A 229 -2.50 10.84 -5.04
CA CYS A 229 -3.11 11.08 -6.35
C CYS A 229 -3.93 12.38 -6.43
N SER A 230 -4.52 12.82 -5.33
CA SER A 230 -5.40 14.00 -5.30
C SER A 230 -4.65 15.32 -5.23
N LEU A 231 -3.35 15.30 -4.93
CA LEU A 231 -2.54 16.52 -4.84
C LEU A 231 -2.43 17.28 -6.17
N HIS A 232 -2.61 16.58 -7.29
CA HIS A 232 -2.64 17.22 -8.62
C HIS A 232 -3.86 18.14 -8.82
N MET A 233 -4.85 18.11 -7.93
CA MET A 233 -6.09 18.89 -8.02
C MET A 233 -6.10 20.15 -7.14
N ILE A 234 -5.04 20.41 -6.37
CA ILE A 234 -4.95 21.58 -5.49
C ILE A 234 -3.73 22.46 -5.82
N GLY A 235 -3.82 23.74 -5.47
CA GLY A 235 -2.71 24.68 -5.60
C GLY A 235 -1.58 24.38 -4.60
N ARG A 236 -0.37 24.85 -4.92
CA ARG A 236 0.82 24.70 -4.07
C ARG A 236 0.60 25.21 -2.65
N ASP A 237 0.01 26.39 -2.50
CA ASP A 237 -0.11 27.06 -1.20
C ASP A 237 -1.06 26.27 -0.29
N LEU A 238 -2.19 25.81 -0.82
CA LEU A 238 -3.11 24.90 -0.10
C LEU A 238 -2.41 23.60 0.34
N TYR A 239 -1.53 23.03 -0.51
CA TYR A 239 -0.77 21.85 -0.11
C TYR A 239 0.17 22.17 1.06
N ILE A 240 0.99 23.21 0.95
CA ILE A 240 1.98 23.58 1.98
C ILE A 240 1.29 23.92 3.30
N ASP A 241 0.22 24.71 3.24
CA ASP A 241 -0.40 25.28 4.43
C ASP A 241 -1.30 24.28 5.17
N HIS A 242 -1.97 23.38 4.43
CA HIS A 242 -3.03 22.53 5.01
C HIS A 242 -2.83 21.02 4.84
N VAL A 243 -2.10 20.54 3.83
CA VAL A 243 -1.99 19.10 3.55
C VAL A 243 -0.64 18.51 3.96
N MET A 244 0.47 19.21 3.69
CA MET A 244 1.83 18.71 3.89
C MET A 244 2.10 18.24 5.33
N LYS A 245 1.50 18.92 6.32
CA LYS A 245 1.60 18.56 7.75
C LYS A 245 1.04 17.17 8.08
N HIS A 246 0.24 16.59 7.19
CA HIS A 246 -0.38 15.27 7.35
C HIS A 246 0.37 14.16 6.60
N ASP A 247 1.27 14.50 5.65
CA ASP A 247 2.08 13.52 4.91
C ASP A 247 3.28 13.05 5.75
N ILE A 248 3.01 12.40 6.89
CA ILE A 248 4.01 11.94 7.88
C ILE A 248 4.12 10.43 8.04
#